data_AF-A0A7W0LC41-F1
#
_entry.id   AF-A0A7W0LC41-F1
#
_cell.length_a   1.000
_cell.length_b   1.000
_cell.length_c   1.000
_cell.angle_alpha   90.00
_cell.angle_beta   90.00
_cell.angle_gamma   90.00
#
_symmetry.space_group_name_H-M   'P 1'
#
loop_
_entity.id
_entity.type
_entity.pdbx_description
1 polymer ?
#
loop_
_entity_poly.entity_id
_entity_poly.type
_entity_poly.pdbx_seq_one_letter_code
_entity_poly.pdbx_strand_id
1 'polypeptide(L)'
;LKDRRTYEIMRPEEVGVPAATLVLGKHSGRHAVQRRCEQIGVMVERRELDDLYRAVMAYAVRQKVVTDADLSAIVSRLRGTTPHVSASQRSTQSVRVPDSAVTPAEVGYGHGV
;
A
#
# COMPACT_ATOMS: atom_id res chain seq x y z
N LEU A 1 -1.58 8.66 -29.55
CA LEU A 1 -2.14 9.15 -28.26
C LEU A 1 -3.61 8.76 -28.27
N LYS A 2 -4.01 7.73 -27.53
CA LYS A 2 -5.37 7.16 -27.58
C LYS A 2 -6.29 7.99 -26.68
N ASP A 3 -7.38 8.44 -27.28
CA ASP A 3 -8.35 9.36 -26.69
C ASP A 3 -9.00 8.78 -25.44
N ARG A 4 -9.10 9.59 -24.38
CA ARG A 4 -9.58 9.19 -23.04
C ARG A 4 -11.09 8.91 -23.00
N ARG A 5 -11.81 9.37 -24.02
CA ARG A 5 -13.28 9.25 -24.16
C ARG A 5 -13.75 7.83 -24.47
N THR A 6 -12.85 6.92 -24.86
CA THR A 6 -13.22 5.56 -25.28
C THR A 6 -13.54 4.62 -24.11
N TYR A 7 -13.20 4.98 -22.87
CA TYR A 7 -13.34 4.07 -21.71
C TYR A 7 -14.06 4.69 -20.49
N GLU A 8 -14.57 5.92 -20.57
CA GLU A 8 -15.19 6.61 -19.43
C GLU A 8 -16.53 7.22 -19.88
N ILE A 9 -17.64 6.53 -19.59
CA ILE A 9 -19.02 7.02 -19.88
C ILE A 9 -19.48 8.03 -18.78
N MET A 10 -18.90 7.97 -17.58
CA MET A 10 -19.13 8.90 -16.46
C MET A 10 -17.80 9.46 -15.94
N ARG A 11 -17.78 10.73 -15.52
CA ARG A 11 -16.58 11.36 -14.94
C ARG A 11 -16.45 10.91 -13.47
N PRO A 12 -15.26 10.52 -12.98
CA PRO A 12 -15.11 10.02 -11.61
C PRO A 12 -15.50 11.04 -10.54
N GLU A 13 -15.42 12.34 -10.88
CA GLU A 13 -15.84 13.41 -9.97
C GLU A 13 -17.37 13.46 -9.76
N GLU A 14 -18.17 12.94 -10.70
CA GLU A 14 -19.64 12.97 -10.63
C GLU A 14 -20.22 11.86 -9.73
N VAL A 15 -19.41 10.84 -9.42
CA VAL A 15 -19.79 9.72 -8.54
C VAL A 15 -19.14 9.80 -7.15
N GLY A 16 -18.50 10.93 -6.82
CA GLY A 16 -17.86 11.15 -5.51
C GLY A 16 -16.64 10.25 -5.27
N VAL A 17 -16.06 9.68 -6.33
CA VAL A 17 -14.87 8.83 -6.22
C VAL A 17 -13.65 9.73 -6.40
N PRO A 18 -12.71 9.79 -5.42
CA PRO A 18 -11.47 10.54 -5.60
C PRO A 18 -10.75 10.01 -6.85
N ALA A 19 -10.27 10.94 -7.68
CA ALA A 19 -9.65 10.67 -8.98
C ALA A 19 -8.83 9.38 -8.96
N ALA A 20 -9.18 8.44 -9.84
CA ALA A 20 -8.70 7.06 -9.85
C ALA A 20 -7.25 6.92 -9.33
N THR A 21 -7.11 6.31 -8.15
CA THR A 21 -5.80 6.02 -7.56
C THR A 21 -5.03 5.15 -8.54
N LEU A 22 -4.02 5.73 -9.18
CA LEU A 22 -3.19 5.03 -10.16
C LEU A 22 -2.42 3.91 -9.44
N VAL A 23 -2.91 2.67 -9.53
CA VAL A 23 -2.23 1.51 -8.97
C VAL A 23 -1.06 1.13 -9.86
N LEU A 24 0.15 1.14 -9.30
CA LEU A 24 1.33 0.64 -9.99
C LEU A 24 1.38 -0.89 -9.90
N GLY A 25 1.45 -1.55 -11.05
CA GLY A 25 1.56 -3.01 -11.18
C GLY A 25 2.38 -3.40 -12.40
N LYS A 26 2.43 -4.69 -12.73
CA LYS A 26 3.28 -5.25 -13.80
C LYS A 26 3.05 -4.70 -15.23
N HIS A 27 1.98 -3.95 -15.43
CA HIS A 27 1.62 -3.34 -16.72
C HIS A 27 1.82 -1.81 -16.73
N SER A 28 2.26 -1.23 -15.61
CA SER A 28 2.48 0.20 -15.50
C SER A 28 3.76 0.57 -16.25
N GLY A 29 3.68 1.48 -17.22
CA GLY A 29 4.85 1.99 -17.95
C GLY A 29 5.64 3.04 -17.16
N ARG A 30 6.80 3.45 -17.69
CA ARG A 30 7.67 4.49 -17.10
C ARG A 30 6.94 5.79 -16.75
N HIS A 31 6.04 6.26 -17.64
CA HIS A 31 5.24 7.47 -17.40
C HIS A 31 4.30 7.33 -16.21
N ALA A 32 3.76 6.14 -15.96
CA ALA A 32 2.89 5.88 -14.81
C ALA A 32 3.69 5.93 -13.50
N VAL A 33 4.89 5.32 -13.49
CA VAL A 33 5.81 5.36 -12.35
C VAL A 33 6.22 6.79 -12.04
N GLN A 34 6.66 7.55 -13.05
CA GLN A 34 7.06 8.95 -12.89
C GLN A 34 5.91 9.81 -12.34
N ARG A 35 4.72 9.74 -12.95
CA ARG A 35 3.53 10.46 -12.48
C ARG A 35 3.19 10.13 -11.04
N ARG A 36 3.31 8.86 -10.63
CA ARG A 36 3.03 8.47 -9.25
C ARG A 36 4.05 9.03 -8.28
N CYS A 37 5.34 9.01 -8.63
CA CYS A 37 6.39 9.65 -7.84
C CYS A 37 6.10 11.15 -7.65
N GLU A 38 5.74 11.87 -8.72
CA GLU A 38 5.37 13.29 -8.66
C GLU A 38 4.15 13.53 -7.74
N GLN A 39 3.13 12.66 -7.81
CA GLN A 39 1.94 12.75 -6.93
C GLN A 39 2.26 12.60 -5.44
N ILE A 40 3.28 11.81 -5.10
CA ILE A 40 3.71 11.60 -3.71
C ILE A 40 4.83 12.57 -3.29
N GLY A 41 5.18 13.55 -4.12
CA GLY A 41 6.22 14.54 -3.84
C GLY A 41 7.65 14.05 -4.02
N VAL A 42 7.85 12.91 -4.68
CA VAL A 42 9.16 12.34 -4.98
C VAL A 42 9.59 12.75 -6.39
N MET A 43 10.56 13.65 -6.48
CA MET A 43 11.17 14.03 -7.75
C MET A 43 12.14 12.93 -8.19
N VAL A 44 12.02 12.45 -9.43
CA VAL A 44 12.90 11.40 -10.00
C VAL A 44 13.49 11.93 -11.30
N GLU A 45 14.81 11.87 -11.44
CA GLU A 45 15.45 12.29 -12.69
C GLU A 45 15.28 11.25 -13.79
N ARG A 46 15.37 11.69 -15.06
CA ARG A 46 15.34 10.77 -16.22
C ARG A 46 16.37 9.65 -16.15
N ARG A 47 17.52 9.92 -15.51
CA ARG A 47 18.61 8.96 -15.31
C ARG A 47 18.24 7.87 -14.31
N GLU A 48 17.53 8.25 -13.25
CA GLU A 48 17.07 7.33 -12.19
C GLU A 48 15.78 6.59 -12.59
N LEU A 49 14.99 7.16 -13.51
CA LEU A 49 13.68 6.63 -13.89
C LEU A 49 13.75 5.21 -14.47
N ASP A 50 14.80 4.89 -15.23
CA ASP A 50 14.95 3.56 -15.83
C ASP A 50 15.25 2.48 -14.79
N ASP A 51 16.12 2.79 -13.82
CA ASP A 51 16.44 1.88 -12.73
C ASP A 51 15.27 1.75 -11.75
N LEU A 52 14.59 2.86 -11.46
CA LEU A 52 13.36 2.87 -10.68
C LEU A 52 12.27 2.03 -11.33
N TYR A 53 12.05 2.20 -12.63
CA TYR A 53 11.07 1.41 -13.37
C TYR A 53 11.37 -0.10 -13.25
N ARG A 54 12.62 -0.52 -13.46
CA ARG A 54 13.02 -1.92 -13.33
C ARG A 54 12.79 -2.45 -11.91
N ALA A 55 13.17 -1.68 -10.89
CA ALA A 55 12.99 -2.05 -9.49
C ALA A 55 11.50 -2.17 -9.11
N VAL A 56 10.67 -1.23 -9.55
CA VAL A 56 9.21 -1.26 -9.34
C VAL A 56 8.58 -2.47 -10.04
N MET A 57 8.98 -2.79 -11.28
CA MET A 57 8.48 -3.99 -11.96
C MET A 57 8.89 -5.27 -11.23
N ALA A 58 10.16 -5.39 -10.81
CA ALA A 58 10.63 -6.54 -10.05
C ALA A 58 9.88 -6.69 -8.71
N TYR A 59 9.56 -5.56 -8.06
CA TYR A 59 8.74 -5.55 -6.85
C TYR A 59 7.30 -5.97 -7.15
N ALA A 60 6.70 -5.43 -8.21
CA ALA A 60 5.32 -5.70 -8.65
C ALA A 60 5.09 -7.16 -9.12
N VAL A 61 6.15 -7.84 -9.57
CA VAL A 61 6.10 -9.27 -9.88
C VAL A 61 5.92 -10.11 -8.61
N ARG A 62 6.51 -9.67 -7.49
CA ARG A 62 6.44 -10.39 -6.19
C ARG A 62 5.23 -9.95 -5.37
N GLN A 63 4.96 -8.65 -5.35
CA GLN A 63 3.85 -8.00 -4.67
C GLN A 63 2.87 -7.53 -5.73
N LYS A 64 1.63 -8.04 -5.76
CA LYS A 64 0.66 -7.71 -6.81
C LYS A 64 0.36 -6.21 -6.95
N VAL A 65 0.64 -5.43 -5.91
CA VAL A 65 0.38 -3.99 -5.81
C VAL A 65 1.61 -3.30 -5.23
N VAL A 66 1.99 -2.15 -5.80
CA VAL A 66 3.04 -1.28 -5.25
C VAL A 66 2.38 -0.08 -4.58
N THR A 67 2.63 0.11 -3.28
CA THR A 67 2.11 1.25 -2.51
C THR A 67 3.06 2.46 -2.58
N ASP A 68 2.59 3.61 -2.10
CA ASP A 68 3.41 4.83 -2.06
C ASP A 68 4.60 4.70 -1.10
N ALA A 69 4.41 3.95 -0.01
CA ALA A 69 5.49 3.61 0.92
C ALA A 69 6.54 2.72 0.24
N ASP A 70 6.11 1.73 -0.56
CA ASP A 70 7.05 0.90 -1.32
C ASP A 70 7.81 1.72 -2.36
N LEU A 71 7.12 2.61 -3.06
CA LEU A 71 7.72 3.46 -4.10
C LEU A 71 8.80 4.37 -3.51
N SER A 72 8.52 5.02 -2.38
CA SER A 72 9.50 5.86 -1.68
C SER A 72 10.68 5.06 -1.12
N ALA A 73 10.44 3.83 -0.62
CA ALA A 73 11.48 2.92 -0.17
C ALA A 73 12.41 2.49 -1.31
N ILE A 74 11.85 2.16 -2.49
CA ILE A 74 12.62 1.78 -3.68
C ILE A 74 13.49 2.96 -4.15
N VAL A 75 12.93 4.17 -4.20
CA VAL A 75 13.69 5.38 -4.58
C VAL A 75 14.83 5.65 -3.60
N SER A 76 14.56 5.56 -2.30
CA SER A 76 15.58 5.75 -1.25
C SER A 76 16.73 4.75 -1.39
N ARG A 77 16.39 3.49 -1.69
CA ARG A 77 17.38 2.43 -1.95
C ARG A 77 18.23 2.69 -3.19
N LEU A 78 17.63 3.21 -4.28
CA LEU A 78 18.37 3.54 -5.50
C LEU A 78 19.34 4.70 -5.30
N ARG A 79 18.96 5.68 -4.47
CA ARG A 79 19.82 6.83 -4.14
C ARG A 79 20.95 6.51 -3.18
N GLY A 80 21.09 5.25 -2.75
CA GLY A 80 22.05 4.85 -1.73
C GLY A 80 21.76 5.42 -0.34
N THR A 81 20.61 6.09 -0.17
CA THR A 81 20.11 6.50 1.13
C THR A 81 19.42 5.30 1.75
N THR A 82 20.20 4.29 2.11
CA THR A 82 19.71 3.14 2.85
C THR A 82 19.14 3.67 4.17
N PRO A 83 17.81 3.65 4.42
CA PRO A 83 17.36 3.81 5.79
C PRO A 83 17.90 2.56 6.50
N HIS A 84 18.87 2.77 7.39
CA HIS A 84 19.32 1.75 8.32
C HIS A 84 18.09 1.38 9.16
N VAL A 85 17.36 0.36 8.72
CA VAL A 85 16.32 -0.28 9.52
C VAL A 85 17.04 -0.95 10.67
N SER A 86 17.27 -0.18 11.73
CA SER A 86 17.65 -0.71 13.03
C SER A 86 16.57 -1.72 13.41
N ALA A 87 16.96 -2.99 13.37
CA ALA A 87 16.17 -4.10 13.82
C ALA A 87 15.78 -3.88 15.29
N SER A 88 14.61 -3.30 15.54
CA SER A 88 13.99 -3.32 16.86
C SER A 88 13.45 -4.73 17.10
N GLN A 89 14.35 -5.52 17.67
CA GLN A 89 14.12 -6.55 18.67
C GLN A 89 12.66 -7.00 18.85
N ARG A 90 12.45 -8.28 18.51
CA ARG A 90 11.42 -9.12 19.13
C ARG A 90 11.40 -8.87 20.64
N SER A 91 10.29 -8.36 21.15
CA SER A 91 9.89 -8.54 22.54
C SER A 91 8.51 -9.16 22.53
N THR A 92 8.50 -10.48 22.66
CA THR A 92 7.33 -11.28 23.01
C THR A 92 6.82 -10.83 24.38
N GLN A 93 5.79 -9.98 24.44
CA GLN A 93 5.05 -9.80 25.68
C GLN A 93 3.83 -10.71 25.67
N SER A 94 4.06 -11.93 26.18
CA SER A 94 3.00 -12.81 26.67
C SER A 94 2.29 -12.10 27.82
N VAL A 95 1.05 -11.67 27.58
CA VAL A 95 0.13 -11.37 28.68
C VAL A 95 -0.36 -12.72 29.19
N ARG A 96 0.22 -13.18 30.31
CA ARG A 96 -0.39 -14.20 31.15
C ARG A 96 -1.61 -13.56 31.81
N VAL A 97 -2.80 -13.99 31.43
CA VAL A 97 -3.97 -13.88 32.30
C VAL A 97 -3.85 -14.98 33.36
N PRO A 98 -3.80 -14.64 34.67
CA PRO A 98 -3.89 -15.66 35.70
C PRO A 98 -5.33 -16.20 35.75
N ASP A 99 -5.41 -17.51 35.62
CA ASP A 99 -6.49 -18.38 36.06
C ASP A 99 -6.83 -18.07 37.52
N SER A 100 -8.09 -17.74 37.82
CA SER A 100 -8.74 -18.04 39.10
C SER A 100 -10.24 -17.78 39.05
N ALA A 101 -10.98 -18.84 39.37
CA ALA A 101 -12.36 -18.90 39.88
C ALA A 101 -13.52 -19.04 38.86
N VAL A 102 -13.69 -20.29 38.41
CA VAL A 102 -14.96 -21.06 38.51
C VAL A 102 -15.61 -20.82 39.89
N THR A 103 -16.92 -20.59 40.09
CA THR A 103 -18.11 -21.50 39.90
C THR A 103 -19.45 -20.69 40.07
N PRO A 104 -20.67 -21.28 40.01
CA PRO A 104 -21.75 -20.90 39.10
C PRO A 104 -22.99 -20.30 39.80
N ALA A 105 -23.92 -19.72 39.03
CA ALA A 105 -25.32 -19.65 39.45
C ALA A 105 -26.24 -19.53 38.24
N GLU A 106 -27.08 -20.54 38.09
CA GLU A 106 -28.30 -20.54 37.30
C GLU A 106 -29.24 -19.39 37.70
N VAL A 107 -30.13 -19.01 36.78
CA VAL A 107 -31.59 -18.77 36.95
C VAL A 107 -32.04 -17.77 35.88
N GLY A 108 -32.99 -18.16 35.03
CA GLY A 108 -33.79 -17.19 34.27
C GLY A 108 -34.40 -17.68 32.97
N TYR A 109 -35.44 -18.50 33.06
CA TYR A 109 -36.39 -18.78 31.98
C TYR A 109 -37.17 -17.53 31.52
N GLY A 110 -37.58 -17.52 30.24
CA GLY A 110 -38.74 -16.77 29.71
C GLY A 110 -38.42 -15.36 29.20
N HIS A 111 -39.14 -14.76 28.27
CA HIS A 111 -40.41 -15.04 27.58
C HIS A 111 -40.44 -14.00 26.43
N GLY A 112 -40.76 -14.36 25.18
CA GLY A 112 -42.07 -14.05 24.59
C GLY A 112 -42.20 -12.60 24.06
N VAL A 113 -42.17 -12.43 22.74
CA VAL A 113 -43.26 -11.89 21.88
C VAL A 113 -43.00 -12.30 20.43
#